data_AF-A0A3D3GLB3-F1
#
_entry.id   AF-A0A3D3GLB3-F1
#
_cell.length_a   1.000
_cell.length_b   1.000
_cell.length_c   1.000
_cell.angle_alpha   90.00
_cell.angle_beta   90.00
_cell.angle_gamma   90.00
#
_symmetry.space_group_name_H-M   'P 1'
#
loop_
_entity.id
_entity.type
_entity.pdbx_description
1 polymer ?
#
loop_
_entity_poly.entity_id
_entity_poly.type
_entity_poly.pdbx_seq_one_letter_code
_entity_poly.pdbx_strand_id
1 'polypeptide(L)'
;MFALGINRDLAIQSFFSFLIVVVFAAIFHFGFFNRAENLFLDLFFRWSPVKAVDHVISVEIREDALISIKERPIPDKYFAKMIQILKEWGARAVVFDFVLEGQTGEGKYIELQKAISDNKSVYLPLLVGKSGGREVLIRSPLELESRAQGVGHIHVNPDNDGIVRHFQPFIEAGGRLLPHLGLKLVYDTLGRKIESPADLWTRPNSDGSLIIPWAGKWAKAFKHYSFMDVLNSYERLSKKERPFVQPKDFKDKICLVGYSGVGGHGNYATPIEKSVPAMGVIAGVINGALLNDFVQPEQDSVKLLYLIFIGFLSIIFFTPFR
;
A
#
# COMPACT_ATOMS: atom_id res chain seq x y z
N MET A 1 65.51 -10.05 16.51
CA MET A 1 65.21 -9.50 15.18
C MET A 1 64.42 -10.58 14.42
N PHE A 2 63.11 -10.69 14.69
CA PHE A 2 62.24 -11.67 14.02
C PHE A 2 61.84 -11.08 12.66
N ALA A 3 62.48 -11.53 11.58
CA ALA A 3 62.03 -11.21 10.24
C ALA A 3 60.77 -12.04 9.95
N LEU A 4 59.60 -11.41 10.08
CA LEU A 4 58.33 -11.91 9.59
C LEU A 4 58.37 -11.94 8.05
N GLY A 5 59.01 -12.97 7.49
CA GLY A 5 58.90 -13.29 6.08
C GLY A 5 57.50 -13.83 5.82
N ILE A 6 56.59 -12.96 5.38
CA ILE A 6 55.28 -13.40 4.92
C ILE A 6 55.52 -14.40 3.79
N ASN A 7 55.06 -15.64 3.99
CA ASN A 7 55.20 -16.70 2.99
C ASN A 7 54.57 -16.21 1.67
N ARG A 8 55.31 -16.25 0.56
CA ARG A 8 54.87 -15.70 -0.73
C ARG A 8 53.52 -16.30 -1.15
N ASP A 9 53.29 -17.57 -0.84
CA ASP A 9 52.04 -18.26 -1.13
C ASP A 9 50.88 -17.74 -0.27
N LEU A 10 51.15 -17.40 1.00
CA LEU A 10 50.18 -16.77 1.90
C LEU A 10 49.81 -15.35 1.44
N ALA A 11 50.78 -14.58 0.94
CA ALA A 11 50.52 -13.25 0.37
C ALA A 11 49.64 -13.33 -0.88
N ILE A 12 49.91 -14.29 -1.78
CA ILE A 12 49.12 -14.53 -2.99
C ILE A 12 47.69 -14.97 -2.63
N GLN A 13 47.52 -15.92 -1.71
CA GLN A 13 46.20 -16.36 -1.24
C GLN A 13 45.40 -15.22 -0.60
N SER A 14 46.06 -14.40 0.23
CA SER A 14 45.42 -13.24 0.87
C SER A 14 44.98 -12.19 -0.16
N PHE A 15 45.79 -11.95 -1.19
CA PHE A 15 45.44 -11.03 -2.29
C PHE A 15 44.22 -11.51 -3.08
N PHE A 16 44.19 -12.79 -3.49
CA PHE A 16 43.04 -13.34 -4.21
C PHE A 16 41.76 -13.37 -3.36
N SER A 17 41.90 -13.69 -2.07
CA SER A 17 40.76 -13.65 -1.13
C SER A 17 40.21 -12.24 -0.99
N PHE A 18 41.09 -11.24 -0.85
CA PHE A 18 40.68 -9.84 -0.83
C PHE A 18 40.00 -9.42 -2.15
N LEU A 19 40.55 -9.83 -3.30
CA LEU A 19 39.96 -9.54 -4.61
C LEU A 19 38.56 -10.16 -4.73
N ILE A 20 38.37 -11.40 -4.29
CA ILE A 20 37.05 -12.05 -4.27
C ILE A 20 36.08 -11.25 -3.39
N VAL A 21 36.47 -10.87 -2.18
CA VAL A 21 35.62 -10.05 -1.28
C VAL A 21 35.25 -8.72 -1.94
N VAL A 22 36.19 -8.03 -2.59
CA VAL A 22 35.94 -6.77 -3.31
C VAL A 22 34.98 -6.99 -4.48
N VAL A 23 35.17 -8.05 -5.26
CA VAL A 23 34.27 -8.39 -6.38
C VAL A 23 32.88 -8.73 -5.88
N PHE A 24 32.73 -9.52 -4.83
CA PHE A 24 31.44 -9.83 -4.22
C PHE A 24 30.77 -8.58 -3.62
N ALA A 25 31.53 -7.72 -2.94
CA ALA A 25 31.04 -6.44 -2.44
C ALA A 25 30.57 -5.54 -3.59
N ALA A 26 31.28 -5.51 -4.73
CA ALA A 26 30.86 -4.78 -5.92
C ALA A 26 29.59 -5.38 -6.54
N ILE A 27 29.53 -6.71 -6.73
CA ILE A 27 28.34 -7.42 -7.25
C ILE A 27 27.12 -7.14 -6.38
N PHE A 28 27.29 -7.13 -5.06
CA PHE A 28 26.25 -6.80 -4.10
C PHE A 28 25.85 -5.32 -4.19
N HIS A 29 26.83 -4.40 -4.24
CA HIS A 29 26.58 -2.97 -4.36
C HIS A 29 25.84 -2.60 -5.65
N PHE A 30 26.13 -3.28 -6.76
CA PHE A 30 25.41 -3.10 -8.03
C PHE A 30 24.06 -3.82 -8.09
N GLY A 31 23.63 -4.47 -7.01
CA GLY A 31 22.31 -5.09 -6.91
C GLY A 31 22.12 -6.29 -7.84
N PHE A 32 23.20 -6.99 -8.21
CA PHE A 32 23.12 -8.16 -9.09
C PHE A 32 22.18 -9.26 -8.53
N PHE A 33 22.12 -9.37 -7.20
CA PHE A 33 21.28 -10.32 -6.49
C PHE A 33 19.85 -9.82 -6.21
N ASN A 34 19.49 -8.58 -6.56
CA ASN A 34 18.16 -8.03 -6.27
C ASN A 34 17.03 -8.89 -6.86
N ARG A 35 17.25 -9.51 -8.04
CA ARG A 35 16.29 -10.45 -8.63
C ARG A 35 16.09 -11.70 -7.79
N ALA A 36 17.16 -12.25 -7.24
CA ALA A 36 17.09 -13.41 -6.37
C ALA A 36 16.42 -13.03 -5.03
N GLU A 37 16.79 -11.87 -4.45
CA GLU A 37 16.15 -11.33 -3.24
C GLU A 37 14.63 -11.17 -3.43
N ASN A 38 14.21 -10.56 -4.53
CA ASN A 38 12.79 -10.39 -4.86
C ASN A 38 12.07 -11.73 -5.07
N LEU A 39 12.73 -12.71 -5.70
CA LEU A 39 12.16 -14.05 -5.84
C LEU A 39 11.95 -14.72 -4.48
N PHE A 40 12.93 -14.65 -3.58
CA PHE A 40 12.81 -15.21 -2.24
C PHE A 40 11.77 -14.47 -1.41
N LEU A 41 11.66 -13.15 -1.54
CA LEU A 41 10.62 -12.35 -0.92
C LEU A 41 9.23 -12.76 -1.43
N ASP A 42 9.09 -13.03 -2.73
CA ASP A 42 7.82 -13.51 -3.29
C ASP A 42 7.45 -14.90 -2.78
N LEU A 43 8.43 -15.81 -2.68
CA LEU A 43 8.24 -17.13 -2.09
C LEU A 43 7.85 -17.02 -0.61
N PHE A 44 8.51 -16.13 0.14
CA PHE A 44 8.18 -15.84 1.53
C PHE A 44 6.72 -15.41 1.68
N PHE A 45 6.22 -14.49 0.85
CA PHE A 45 4.81 -14.08 0.91
C PHE A 45 3.83 -15.19 0.52
N ARG A 46 4.20 -16.08 -0.39
CA ARG A 46 3.35 -17.22 -0.79
C ARG A 46 3.27 -18.31 0.27
N TRP A 47 4.29 -18.44 1.11
CA TRP A 47 4.35 -19.46 2.17
C TRP A 47 4.00 -18.92 3.56
N SER A 48 4.15 -17.62 3.76
CA SER A 48 3.81 -16.98 5.04
C SER A 48 2.33 -17.13 5.35
N PRO A 49 1.98 -17.35 6.63
CA PRO A 49 0.59 -17.37 7.04
C PRO A 49 -0.06 -16.02 6.76
N VAL A 50 -1.28 -16.07 6.24
CA VAL A 50 -2.09 -14.87 6.00
C VAL A 50 -2.42 -14.20 7.33
N LYS A 51 -1.99 -12.95 7.48
CA LYS A 51 -2.38 -12.08 8.58
C LYS A 51 -3.22 -10.94 8.04
N ALA A 52 -4.53 -11.12 8.03
CA ALA A 52 -5.48 -10.09 7.65
C ALA A 52 -6.27 -9.62 8.88
N VAL A 53 -6.36 -8.31 9.08
CA VAL A 53 -7.24 -7.73 10.09
C VAL A 53 -8.71 -7.88 9.68
N ASP A 54 -9.58 -8.24 10.62
CA ASP A 54 -11.04 -8.24 10.37
C ASP A 54 -11.60 -6.80 10.31
N HIS A 55 -10.79 -5.76 10.52
CA HIS A 55 -11.22 -4.36 10.59
C HIS A 55 -11.38 -3.66 9.23
N VAL A 56 -11.04 -4.30 8.12
CA VAL A 56 -11.09 -3.71 6.77
C VAL A 56 -12.12 -4.42 5.90
N ILE A 57 -13.00 -3.64 5.27
CA ILE A 57 -14.02 -4.13 4.33
C ILE A 57 -13.88 -3.37 3.02
N SER A 58 -13.94 -4.12 1.91
CA SER A 58 -14.02 -3.56 0.56
C SER A 58 -15.47 -3.42 0.12
N VAL A 59 -15.85 -2.23 -0.33
CA VAL A 59 -17.14 -1.90 -0.95
C VAL A 59 -16.88 -1.53 -2.40
N GLU A 60 -17.20 -2.46 -3.29
CA GLU A 60 -16.64 -2.49 -4.63
C GLU A 60 -17.64 -2.06 -5.69
N ILE A 61 -17.26 -1.06 -6.49
CA ILE A 61 -17.93 -0.70 -7.72
C ILE A 61 -17.52 -1.73 -8.78
N ARG A 62 -18.39 -2.73 -8.96
CA ARG A 62 -18.24 -3.83 -9.93
C ARG A 62 -19.10 -3.57 -11.16
N GLU A 63 -19.10 -4.55 -12.06
CA GLU A 63 -19.88 -4.50 -13.30
C GLU A 63 -21.39 -4.31 -13.05
N ASP A 64 -21.93 -4.83 -11.95
CA ASP A 64 -23.33 -4.63 -11.55
C ASP A 64 -23.69 -3.15 -11.31
N ALA A 65 -22.79 -2.38 -10.68
CA ALA A 65 -22.94 -0.94 -10.51
C ALA A 65 -22.88 -0.21 -11.85
N LEU A 66 -21.98 -0.65 -12.74
CA LEU A 66 -21.84 -0.07 -14.07
C LEU A 66 -23.06 -0.35 -14.97
N ILE A 67 -23.69 -1.50 -14.82
CA ILE A 67 -24.93 -1.85 -15.53
C ILE A 67 -26.13 -1.11 -14.94
N SER A 68 -26.23 -1.06 -13.61
CA SER A 68 -27.38 -0.49 -12.90
C SER A 68 -27.41 1.04 -12.99
N ILE A 69 -26.25 1.69 -12.85
CA ILE A 69 -26.10 3.14 -12.96
C ILE A 69 -25.59 3.43 -14.36
N LYS A 70 -26.44 3.97 -15.25
CA LYS A 70 -26.07 4.20 -16.66
C LYS A 70 -25.22 5.46 -16.87
N GLU A 71 -25.35 6.44 -15.98
CA GLU A 71 -24.68 7.74 -16.09
C GLU A 71 -23.15 7.63 -15.87
N ARG A 72 -22.38 8.38 -16.66
CA ARG A 72 -20.91 8.46 -16.55
C ARG A 72 -20.46 9.93 -16.55
N PRO A 73 -19.69 10.38 -15.56
CA PRO A 73 -19.26 9.65 -14.35
C PRO A 73 -20.46 9.21 -13.48
N ILE A 74 -20.25 8.27 -12.54
CA ILE A 74 -21.29 7.89 -11.57
C ILE A 74 -21.71 9.15 -10.80
N PRO A 75 -23.02 9.46 -10.72
CA PRO A 75 -23.49 10.66 -10.03
C PRO A 75 -23.08 10.70 -8.55
N ASP A 76 -22.65 11.87 -8.09
CA ASP A 76 -22.18 12.11 -6.73
C ASP A 76 -23.18 11.74 -5.63
N LYS A 77 -24.49 11.82 -5.90
CA LYS A 77 -25.57 11.37 -5.00
C LYS A 77 -25.39 9.92 -4.54
N TYR A 78 -24.85 9.04 -5.38
CA TYR A 78 -24.60 7.64 -5.01
C TYR A 78 -23.49 7.52 -3.98
N PHE A 79 -22.42 8.32 -4.12
CA PHE A 79 -21.34 8.38 -3.14
C PHE A 79 -21.79 9.06 -1.84
N ALA A 80 -22.61 10.12 -1.94
CA ALA A 80 -23.23 10.76 -0.79
C ALA A 80 -24.08 9.75 0.00
N LYS A 81 -24.92 8.98 -0.69
CA LYS A 81 -25.74 7.94 -0.08
C LYS A 81 -24.90 6.83 0.52
N MET A 82 -23.83 6.39 -0.15
CA MET A 82 -22.91 5.39 0.38
C MET A 82 -22.28 5.84 1.72
N ILE A 83 -21.77 7.07 1.78
CA ILE A 83 -21.20 7.65 3.01
C ILE A 83 -22.23 7.68 4.14
N GLN A 84 -23.47 8.06 3.84
CA GLN A 84 -24.56 8.10 4.82
C GLN A 84 -24.90 6.71 5.35
N ILE A 85 -25.03 5.72 4.46
CA ILE A 85 -25.34 4.32 4.84
C ILE A 85 -24.25 3.77 5.72
N LEU A 86 -22.98 3.91 5.31
CA LEU A 86 -21.85 3.39 6.08
C LEU A 86 -21.75 4.07 7.45
N LYS A 87 -22.04 5.39 7.54
CA LYS A 87 -22.14 6.08 8.82
C LYS A 87 -23.24 5.50 9.70
N GLU A 88 -24.44 5.34 9.15
CA GLU A 88 -25.62 4.82 9.86
C GLU A 88 -25.38 3.39 10.37
N TRP A 89 -24.66 2.58 9.59
CA TRP A 89 -24.27 1.21 9.94
C TRP A 89 -23.04 1.12 10.85
N GLY A 90 -22.49 2.27 11.26
CA GLY A 90 -21.44 2.36 12.27
C GLY A 90 -20.03 2.13 11.74
N ALA A 91 -19.77 2.36 10.45
CA ALA A 91 -18.42 2.33 9.91
C ALA A 91 -17.51 3.33 10.66
N ARG A 92 -16.31 2.87 11.01
CA ARG A 92 -15.29 3.68 11.67
C ARG A 92 -14.71 4.73 10.73
N ALA A 93 -14.52 4.37 9.46
CA ALA A 93 -14.03 5.27 8.44
C ALA A 93 -14.48 4.83 7.04
N VAL A 94 -14.59 5.80 6.13
CA VAL A 94 -14.86 5.58 4.71
C VAL A 94 -13.68 6.12 3.91
N VAL A 95 -13.08 5.29 3.06
CA VAL A 95 -11.86 5.62 2.32
C VAL A 95 -12.12 5.40 0.84
N PHE A 96 -11.96 6.43 0.02
CA PHE A 96 -12.10 6.31 -1.43
C PHE A 96 -10.76 5.95 -2.09
N ASP A 97 -10.79 5.08 -3.11
CA ASP A 97 -9.61 4.75 -3.93
C ASP A 97 -9.52 5.52 -5.25
N PHE A 98 -10.44 6.47 -5.47
CA PHE A 98 -10.50 7.31 -6.66
C PHE A 98 -10.85 8.75 -6.31
N VAL A 99 -10.44 9.66 -7.18
CA VAL A 99 -10.73 11.10 -7.06
C VAL A 99 -12.18 11.37 -7.47
N LEU A 100 -12.93 12.11 -6.64
CA LEU A 100 -14.34 12.42 -6.87
C LEU A 100 -14.49 13.64 -7.79
N GLU A 101 -14.11 13.47 -9.07
CA GLU A 101 -14.12 14.53 -10.09
C GLU A 101 -15.14 14.29 -11.23
N GLY A 102 -15.19 15.22 -12.19
CA GLY A 102 -15.93 15.06 -13.44
C GLY A 102 -17.43 15.39 -13.39
N GLN A 103 -18.00 15.73 -12.24
CA GLN A 103 -19.43 16.11 -12.16
C GLN A 103 -19.69 17.49 -12.77
N THR A 104 -20.83 17.61 -13.47
CA THR A 104 -21.29 18.82 -14.17
C THR A 104 -22.73 19.16 -13.78
N GLY A 105 -23.19 20.38 -14.11
CA GLY A 105 -24.55 20.84 -13.79
C GLY A 105 -24.67 21.62 -12.47
N GLU A 106 -25.84 22.26 -12.29
CA GLU A 106 -26.21 22.94 -11.05
C GLU A 106 -26.42 21.94 -9.92
N GLY A 107 -26.03 22.32 -8.70
CA GLY A 107 -26.20 21.47 -7.53
C GLY A 107 -25.17 20.34 -7.36
N LYS A 108 -24.20 20.22 -8.29
CA LYS A 108 -23.13 19.24 -8.17
C LYS A 108 -22.41 19.34 -6.83
N TYR A 109 -22.08 18.18 -6.26
CA TYR A 109 -21.38 18.02 -4.99
C TYR A 109 -22.15 18.51 -3.76
N ILE A 110 -23.34 19.09 -3.84
CA ILE A 110 -24.03 19.62 -2.64
C ILE A 110 -24.36 18.50 -1.65
N GLU A 111 -25.00 17.43 -2.12
CA GLU A 111 -25.36 16.29 -1.27
C GLU A 111 -24.11 15.57 -0.73
N LEU A 112 -23.08 15.44 -1.58
CA LEU A 112 -21.82 14.82 -1.21
C LEU A 112 -21.04 15.64 -0.18
N GLN A 113 -20.97 16.97 -0.34
CA GLN A 113 -20.38 17.88 0.63
C GLN A 113 -21.07 17.75 2.00
N LYS A 114 -22.41 17.68 2.01
CA LYS A 114 -23.18 17.47 3.24
C LYS A 114 -22.85 16.11 3.86
N ALA A 115 -22.85 15.04 3.07
CA ALA A 115 -22.55 13.69 3.55
C ALA A 115 -21.14 13.59 4.17
N ILE A 116 -20.14 14.22 3.55
CA ILE A 116 -18.78 14.29 4.09
C ILE A 116 -18.74 15.14 5.37
N SER A 117 -19.41 16.29 5.40
CA SER A 117 -19.43 17.17 6.59
C SER A 117 -20.07 16.48 7.80
N ASP A 118 -21.16 15.76 7.55
CA ASP A 118 -21.88 15.02 8.58
C ASP A 118 -21.06 13.79 9.03
N ASN A 119 -20.19 13.25 8.19
CA ASN A 119 -19.35 12.09 8.47
C ASN A 119 -17.86 12.48 8.57
N LYS A 120 -17.42 12.92 9.75
CA LYS A 120 -16.02 13.27 10.07
C LYS A 120 -15.06 12.06 10.13
N SER A 121 -15.24 11.11 9.22
CA SER A 121 -14.41 9.92 9.08
C SER A 121 -14.26 9.51 7.61
N VAL A 122 -14.42 10.46 6.69
CA VAL A 122 -14.21 10.27 5.25
C VAL A 122 -12.79 10.69 4.86
N TYR A 123 -12.11 9.83 4.12
CA TYR A 123 -10.76 10.02 3.63
C TYR A 123 -10.75 10.01 2.11
N LEU A 124 -10.14 11.04 1.53
CA LEU A 124 -10.11 11.23 0.08
C LEU A 124 -8.68 11.06 -0.47
N PRO A 125 -8.54 10.39 -1.63
CA PRO A 125 -7.25 10.19 -2.23
C PRO A 125 -6.79 11.42 -3.00
N LEU A 126 -5.47 11.49 -3.17
CA LEU A 126 -4.80 12.39 -4.08
C LEU A 126 -3.88 11.57 -4.99
N LEU A 127 -3.88 11.93 -6.27
CA LEU A 127 -3.12 11.27 -7.31
C LEU A 127 -2.07 12.22 -7.87
N VAL A 128 -0.91 11.68 -8.23
CA VAL A 128 0.16 12.41 -8.90
C VAL A 128 0.15 12.01 -10.36
N GLY A 129 -0.19 12.97 -11.22
CA GLY A 129 -0.22 12.83 -12.67
C GLY A 129 0.90 13.62 -13.33
N LYS A 130 1.00 13.49 -14.65
CA LYS A 130 1.89 14.30 -15.49
C LYS A 130 1.06 15.05 -16.53
N SER A 131 1.25 16.35 -16.64
CA SER A 131 0.64 17.19 -17.68
C SER A 131 1.68 18.14 -18.25
N GLY A 132 1.89 18.09 -19.58
CA GLY A 132 2.89 18.92 -20.26
C GLY A 132 4.33 18.72 -19.76
N GLY A 133 4.67 17.51 -19.32
CA GLY A 133 5.99 17.20 -18.74
C GLY A 133 6.21 17.67 -17.30
N ARG A 134 5.21 18.32 -16.69
CA ARG A 134 5.23 18.71 -15.28
C ARG A 134 4.35 17.80 -14.45
N GLU A 135 4.75 17.62 -13.20
CA GLU A 135 3.93 16.94 -12.22
C GLU A 135 2.70 17.78 -11.86
N VAL A 136 1.53 17.14 -11.81
CA VAL A 136 0.26 17.77 -11.42
C VAL A 136 -0.46 16.91 -10.40
N LEU A 137 -1.08 17.57 -9.42
CA LEU A 137 -1.92 16.91 -8.42
C LEU A 137 -3.34 16.77 -8.96
N ILE A 138 -3.78 15.53 -9.15
CA ILE A 138 -5.16 15.18 -9.47
C ILE A 138 -5.85 14.91 -8.14
N ARG A 139 -6.90 15.66 -7.84
CA ARG A 139 -7.47 15.77 -6.49
C ARG A 139 -8.95 16.07 -6.56
N SER A 140 -9.68 15.78 -5.49
CA SER A 140 -11.13 16.05 -5.46
C SER A 140 -11.35 17.57 -5.37
N PRO A 141 -12.50 18.10 -5.83
CA PRO A 141 -12.85 19.50 -5.64
C PRO A 141 -12.57 19.98 -4.21
N LEU A 142 -12.02 21.18 -4.08
CA LEU A 142 -11.55 21.70 -2.79
C LEU A 142 -12.69 21.79 -1.76
N GLU A 143 -13.92 21.97 -2.24
CA GLU A 143 -15.12 21.97 -1.42
C GLU A 143 -15.38 20.60 -0.77
N LEU A 144 -14.97 19.50 -1.40
CA LEU A 144 -15.04 18.16 -0.80
C LEU A 144 -13.86 17.92 0.15
N GLU A 145 -12.64 18.21 -0.30
CA GLU A 145 -11.43 17.92 0.47
C GLU A 145 -11.34 18.71 1.78
N SER A 146 -11.76 19.98 1.78
CA SER A 146 -11.80 20.82 2.99
C SER A 146 -12.74 20.29 4.08
N ARG A 147 -13.66 19.39 3.74
CA ARG A 147 -14.62 18.76 4.65
C ARG A 147 -14.23 17.34 5.06
N ALA A 148 -13.31 16.71 4.32
CA ALA A 148 -12.84 15.37 4.61
C ALA A 148 -12.00 15.34 5.90
N GLN A 149 -12.00 14.19 6.59
CA GLN A 149 -11.19 13.99 7.79
C GLN A 149 -9.69 13.95 7.46
N GLY A 150 -9.33 13.42 6.28
CA GLY A 150 -7.96 13.36 5.83
C GLY A 150 -7.84 13.21 4.32
N VAL A 151 -6.73 13.70 3.80
CA VAL A 151 -6.31 13.53 2.40
C VAL A 151 -4.90 12.96 2.40
N GLY A 152 -4.62 12.06 1.46
CA GLY A 152 -3.32 11.41 1.30
C GLY A 152 -3.18 10.80 -0.08
N HIS A 153 -1.94 10.51 -0.49
CA HIS A 153 -1.71 9.94 -1.81
C HIS A 153 -2.03 8.44 -1.84
N ILE A 154 -2.41 7.96 -3.03
CA ILE A 154 -2.59 6.52 -3.31
C ILE A 154 -1.67 6.06 -4.45
N HIS A 155 -0.62 6.83 -4.72
CA HIS A 155 0.34 6.54 -5.77
C HIS A 155 1.04 5.19 -5.55
N VAL A 156 1.08 4.36 -6.60
CA VAL A 156 1.68 3.02 -6.58
C VAL A 156 2.85 3.01 -7.55
N ASN A 157 4.02 2.64 -7.05
CA ASN A 157 5.23 2.46 -7.83
C ASN A 157 5.62 0.98 -7.81
N PRO A 158 5.32 0.21 -8.87
CA PRO A 158 5.82 -1.15 -8.99
C PRO A 158 7.36 -1.17 -9.01
N ASP A 159 7.94 -2.25 -8.51
CA ASP A 159 9.37 -2.51 -8.63
C ASP A 159 9.78 -2.62 -10.11
N ASN A 160 11.08 -2.68 -10.40
CA ASN A 160 11.62 -2.75 -11.77
C ASN A 160 11.09 -3.93 -12.62
N ASP A 161 10.54 -4.97 -12.00
CA ASP A 161 9.92 -6.12 -12.66
C ASP A 161 8.39 -5.99 -12.80
N GLY A 162 7.81 -4.84 -12.41
CA GLY A 162 6.38 -4.55 -12.49
C GLY A 162 5.56 -5.11 -11.32
N ILE A 163 6.20 -5.72 -10.32
CA ILE A 163 5.51 -6.27 -9.15
C ILE A 163 5.50 -5.24 -8.02
N VAL A 164 4.33 -5.05 -7.40
CA VAL A 164 4.16 -4.13 -6.27
C VAL A 164 4.52 -4.86 -4.98
N ARG A 165 5.76 -4.67 -4.52
CA ARG A 165 6.23 -5.16 -3.20
C ARG A 165 6.29 -4.04 -2.17
N HIS A 166 6.62 -2.85 -2.64
CA HIS A 166 6.84 -1.68 -1.82
C HIS A 166 5.76 -0.63 -2.04
N PHE A 167 5.62 0.26 -1.06
CA PHE A 167 4.91 1.52 -1.21
C PHE A 167 5.77 2.65 -0.63
N GLN A 168 5.52 3.87 -1.10
CA GLN A 168 6.11 5.05 -0.50
C GLN A 168 5.21 5.55 0.63
N PRO A 169 5.67 5.61 1.90
CA PRO A 169 4.90 6.17 3.00
C PRO A 169 4.62 7.67 2.82
N PHE A 170 5.52 8.36 2.12
CA PHE A 170 5.39 9.75 1.75
C PHE A 170 5.88 9.98 0.32
N ILE A 171 5.27 10.95 -0.35
CA ILE A 171 5.77 11.49 -1.62
C ILE A 171 5.84 13.02 -1.54
N GLU A 172 6.80 13.61 -2.23
CA GLU A 172 6.83 15.05 -2.45
C GLU A 172 6.09 15.37 -3.74
N ALA A 173 5.01 16.15 -3.64
CA ALA A 173 4.26 16.56 -4.82
C ALA A 173 3.59 17.92 -4.59
N GLY A 174 3.66 18.79 -5.60
CA GLY A 174 3.14 20.16 -5.52
C GLY A 174 3.75 20.99 -4.36
N GLY A 175 5.03 20.77 -4.05
CA GLY A 175 5.75 21.47 -2.98
C GLY A 175 5.33 21.05 -1.56
N ARG A 176 4.64 19.92 -1.42
CA ARG A 176 4.18 19.38 -0.13
C ARG A 176 4.62 17.94 0.01
N LEU A 177 4.97 17.57 1.24
CA LEU A 177 5.13 16.18 1.62
C LEU A 177 3.74 15.60 1.94
N LEU A 178 3.34 14.58 1.19
CA LEU A 178 2.03 13.96 1.29
C LEU A 178 2.17 12.56 1.88
N PRO A 179 1.44 12.20 2.95
CA PRO A 179 1.45 10.83 3.47
C PRO A 179 0.58 9.91 2.61
N HIS A 180 0.90 8.61 2.61
CA HIS A 180 0.05 7.60 2.00
C HIS A 180 -1.30 7.55 2.72
N LEU A 181 -2.40 7.51 1.96
CA LEU A 181 -3.76 7.64 2.48
C LEU A 181 -4.08 6.61 3.58
N GLY A 182 -3.67 5.36 3.37
CA GLY A 182 -3.86 4.28 4.34
C GLY A 182 -3.11 4.50 5.66
N LEU A 183 -1.91 5.07 5.62
CA LEU A 183 -1.16 5.40 6.83
C LEU A 183 -1.80 6.57 7.57
N LYS A 184 -2.15 7.64 6.84
CA LYS A 184 -2.84 8.81 7.39
C LYS A 184 -4.09 8.41 8.18
N LEU A 185 -4.92 7.56 7.57
CA LEU A 185 -6.11 6.99 8.21
C LEU A 185 -5.76 6.28 9.52
N VAL A 186 -4.83 5.32 9.50
CA VAL A 186 -4.54 4.51 10.69
C VAL A 186 -3.99 5.38 11.82
N TYR A 187 -3.08 6.31 11.53
CA TYR A 187 -2.52 7.23 12.52
C TYR A 187 -3.61 8.12 13.13
N ASP A 188 -4.48 8.71 12.30
CA ASP A 188 -5.58 9.54 12.78
C ASP A 188 -6.53 8.75 13.71
N THR A 189 -6.87 7.51 13.34
CA THR A 189 -7.76 6.66 14.17
C THR A 189 -7.16 6.29 15.51
N LEU A 190 -5.83 6.41 15.65
CA LEU A 190 -5.08 6.20 16.89
C LEU A 190 -4.77 7.50 17.62
N GLY A 191 -5.33 8.63 17.17
CA GLY A 191 -5.10 9.94 17.77
C GLY A 191 -3.70 10.50 17.54
N ARG A 192 -2.99 10.02 16.51
CA ARG A 192 -1.65 10.48 16.12
C ARG A 192 -1.70 11.21 14.79
N LYS A 193 -0.77 12.14 14.59
CA LYS A 193 -0.53 12.76 13.30
C LYS A 193 0.67 12.11 12.63
N ILE A 194 0.66 12.10 11.31
CA ILE A 194 1.77 11.66 10.48
C ILE A 194 2.03 12.75 9.44
N GLU A 195 3.10 13.51 9.66
CA GLU A 195 3.47 14.68 8.86
C GLU A 195 4.83 14.48 8.18
N SER A 196 5.69 13.61 8.73
CA SER A 196 7.01 13.32 8.19
C SER A 196 7.44 11.85 8.43
N PRO A 197 8.48 11.37 7.73
CA PRO A 197 9.05 10.04 7.95
C PRO A 197 9.49 9.77 9.40
N ALA A 198 9.78 10.82 10.19
CA ALA A 198 10.16 10.68 11.59
C ALA A 198 8.99 10.19 12.49
N ASP A 199 7.75 10.33 12.03
CA ASP A 199 6.56 9.90 12.77
C ASP A 199 6.27 8.39 12.61
N LEU A 200 6.94 7.71 11.66
CA LEU A 200 6.73 6.30 11.37
C LEU A 200 7.24 5.40 12.50
N TRP A 201 6.43 4.43 12.93
CA TRP A 201 6.88 3.36 13.83
C TRP A 201 7.95 2.46 13.22
N THR A 202 7.85 2.30 11.90
CA THR A 202 8.68 1.40 11.10
C THR A 202 9.65 2.26 10.29
N ARG A 203 10.95 2.07 10.52
CA ARG A 203 11.98 2.77 9.75
C ARG A 203 11.85 2.38 8.26
N PRO A 204 11.78 3.35 7.34
CA PRO A 204 11.82 3.08 5.90
C PRO A 204 13.18 2.57 5.41
N ASN A 205 13.14 2.02 4.19
CA ASN A 205 14.31 1.66 3.41
C ASN A 205 15.15 2.90 3.06
N SER A 206 16.36 2.68 2.54
CA SER A 206 17.25 3.76 2.09
C SER A 206 16.64 4.66 1.01
N ASP A 207 15.70 4.14 0.22
CA ASP A 207 14.92 4.87 -0.79
C ASP A 207 13.61 5.48 -0.25
N GLY A 208 13.38 5.41 1.06
CA GLY A 208 12.18 5.90 1.73
C GLY A 208 10.98 4.96 1.68
N SER A 209 11.08 3.81 1.01
CA SER A 209 9.97 2.88 0.84
C SER A 209 9.76 1.95 2.02
N LEU A 210 8.58 1.32 2.10
CA LEU A 210 8.27 0.22 3.01
C LEU A 210 7.70 -0.96 2.24
N ILE A 211 8.00 -2.18 2.69
CA ILE A 211 7.42 -3.40 2.13
C ILE A 211 5.96 -3.54 2.60
N ILE A 212 5.05 -3.81 1.68
CA ILE A 212 3.65 -4.09 1.99
C ILE A 212 3.55 -5.52 2.54
N PRO A 213 3.04 -5.73 3.76
CA PRO A 213 2.81 -7.06 4.30
C PRO A 213 1.52 -7.63 3.69
N TRP A 214 1.64 -8.17 2.48
CA TRP A 214 0.51 -8.68 1.71
C TRP A 214 -0.27 -9.74 2.49
N ALA A 215 -1.54 -9.45 2.75
CA ALA A 215 -2.44 -10.26 3.57
C ALA A 215 -3.03 -11.49 2.84
N GLY A 216 -2.33 -12.03 1.85
CA GLY A 216 -2.84 -13.13 1.01
C GLY A 216 -3.51 -12.66 -0.28
N LYS A 217 -4.26 -13.58 -0.91
CA LYS A 217 -5.04 -13.29 -2.13
C LYS A 217 -6.17 -12.32 -1.81
N TRP A 218 -6.31 -11.27 -2.59
CA TRP A 218 -7.27 -10.18 -2.44
C TRP A 218 -8.65 -10.68 -2.04
N ALA A 219 -9.27 -11.52 -2.88
CA ALA A 219 -10.62 -12.04 -2.69
C ALA A 219 -10.86 -12.87 -1.42
N LYS A 220 -9.77 -13.29 -0.73
CA LYS A 220 -9.84 -14.08 0.51
C LYS A 220 -9.32 -13.32 1.73
N ALA A 221 -8.48 -12.31 1.53
CA ALA A 221 -7.82 -11.57 2.60
C ALA A 221 -8.81 -10.68 3.35
N PHE A 222 -9.76 -10.06 2.65
CA PHE A 222 -10.72 -9.13 3.22
C PHE A 222 -12.16 -9.55 2.90
N LYS A 223 -13.14 -8.94 3.58
CA LYS A 223 -14.54 -9.08 3.17
C LYS A 223 -14.82 -8.09 2.04
N HIS A 224 -15.52 -8.56 1.01
CA HIS A 224 -15.86 -7.77 -0.16
C HIS A 224 -17.38 -7.76 -0.34
N TYR A 225 -17.95 -6.58 -0.46
CA TYR A 225 -19.35 -6.37 -0.79
C TYR A 225 -19.47 -5.55 -2.06
N SER A 226 -20.49 -5.83 -2.87
CA SER A 226 -20.81 -4.95 -3.99
C SER A 226 -21.34 -3.60 -3.49
N PHE A 227 -20.94 -2.53 -4.16
CA PHE A 227 -21.50 -1.19 -3.98
C PHE A 227 -23.02 -1.19 -4.15
N MET A 228 -23.55 -1.94 -5.13
CA MET A 228 -24.99 -2.06 -5.34
C MET A 228 -25.66 -2.91 -4.27
N ASP A 229 -25.02 -3.98 -3.80
CA ASP A 229 -25.59 -4.81 -2.72
C ASP A 229 -25.78 -4.00 -1.43
N VAL A 230 -24.85 -3.09 -1.12
CA VAL A 230 -24.97 -2.17 0.03
C VAL A 230 -26.15 -1.21 -0.16
N LEU A 231 -26.25 -0.55 -1.32
CA LEU A 231 -27.37 0.36 -1.62
C LEU A 231 -28.73 -0.35 -1.58
N ASN A 232 -28.83 -1.49 -2.25
CA ASN A 232 -30.05 -2.28 -2.32
C ASN A 232 -30.43 -2.84 -0.95
N SER A 233 -29.45 -3.24 -0.14
CA SER A 233 -29.70 -3.71 1.23
C SER A 233 -30.29 -2.62 2.10
N TYR A 234 -29.82 -1.38 1.97
CA TYR A 234 -30.39 -0.24 2.68
C TYR A 234 -31.86 -0.01 2.29
N GLU A 235 -32.17 -0.07 0.99
CA GLU A 235 -33.55 0.08 0.52
C GLU A 235 -34.46 -1.06 1.01
N ARG A 236 -33.98 -2.31 0.92
CA ARG A 236 -34.71 -3.50 1.40
C ARG A 236 -35.00 -3.43 2.90
N LEU A 237 -34.06 -2.98 3.71
CA LEU A 237 -34.25 -2.77 5.14
C LEU A 237 -35.35 -1.75 5.43
N SER A 238 -35.41 -0.65 4.66
CA SER A 238 -36.49 0.34 4.78
C SER A 238 -37.88 -0.26 4.49
N LYS A 239 -37.93 -1.28 3.62
CA LYS A 239 -39.13 -2.06 3.28
C LYS A 239 -39.37 -3.27 4.20
N LYS A 240 -38.56 -3.44 5.26
CA LYS A 240 -38.57 -4.61 6.18
C LYS A 240 -38.31 -5.95 5.48
N GLU A 241 -37.59 -5.92 4.36
CA GLU A 241 -37.15 -7.11 3.63
C GLU A 241 -35.76 -7.55 4.10
N ARG A 242 -35.42 -8.83 3.86
CA ARG A 242 -34.08 -9.37 4.13
C ARG A 242 -33.06 -8.67 3.24
N PRO A 243 -31.97 -8.08 3.78
CA PRO A 243 -30.93 -7.46 2.96
C PRO A 243 -29.98 -8.48 2.33
N PHE A 244 -29.23 -8.06 1.31
CA PHE A 244 -28.14 -8.85 0.74
C PHE A 244 -26.89 -8.84 1.64
N VAL A 245 -26.63 -7.71 2.30
CA VAL A 245 -25.52 -7.52 3.25
C VAL A 245 -26.03 -6.98 4.58
N GLN A 246 -25.41 -7.35 5.70
CA GLN A 246 -25.93 -6.99 7.02
C GLN A 246 -25.28 -5.69 7.53
N PRO A 247 -26.05 -4.75 8.11
CA PRO A 247 -25.49 -3.51 8.69
C PRO A 247 -24.37 -3.77 9.71
N LYS A 248 -24.53 -4.83 10.53
CA LYS A 248 -23.55 -5.23 11.55
C LYS A 248 -22.17 -5.57 10.97
N ASP A 249 -22.10 -5.95 9.69
CA ASP A 249 -20.82 -6.30 9.06
C ASP A 249 -19.91 -5.07 8.98
N PHE A 250 -20.48 -3.87 8.89
CA PHE A 250 -19.76 -2.60 8.73
C PHE A 250 -19.43 -1.90 10.05
N LYS A 251 -19.99 -2.36 11.18
CA LYS A 251 -19.80 -1.72 12.47
C LYS A 251 -18.34 -1.77 12.92
N ASP A 252 -17.80 -0.60 13.26
CA ASP A 252 -16.41 -0.37 13.67
C ASP A 252 -15.36 -0.78 12.62
N LYS A 253 -15.75 -0.84 11.34
CA LYS A 253 -14.88 -1.20 10.22
C LYS A 253 -14.41 0.01 9.43
N ILE A 254 -13.24 -0.12 8.83
CA ILE A 254 -12.73 0.76 7.78
C ILE A 254 -13.28 0.25 6.45
N CYS A 255 -14.08 1.07 5.78
CA CYS A 255 -14.72 0.72 4.52
C CYS A 255 -13.97 1.39 3.35
N LEU A 256 -13.30 0.58 2.54
CA LEU A 256 -12.64 1.00 1.30
C LEU A 256 -13.66 0.99 0.17
N VAL A 257 -14.02 2.15 -0.36
CA VAL A 257 -14.97 2.31 -1.46
C VAL A 257 -14.19 2.58 -2.74
N GLY A 258 -14.35 1.72 -3.75
CA GLY A 258 -13.55 1.87 -4.96
C GLY A 258 -13.90 0.94 -6.09
N TYR A 259 -13.16 1.02 -7.20
CA TYR A 259 -13.39 0.18 -8.38
C TYR A 259 -12.60 -1.12 -8.33
N SER A 260 -13.28 -2.26 -8.48
CA SER A 260 -12.62 -3.59 -8.59
C SER A 260 -12.92 -4.34 -9.90
N GLY A 261 -13.80 -3.80 -10.74
CA GLY A 261 -14.19 -4.38 -12.04
C GLY A 261 -13.56 -3.71 -13.27
N VAL A 262 -14.08 -4.06 -14.44
CA VAL A 262 -13.73 -3.41 -15.72
C VAL A 262 -14.06 -1.92 -15.61
N GLY A 263 -13.06 -1.04 -15.71
CA GLY A 263 -13.21 0.41 -15.57
C GLY A 263 -12.56 1.03 -14.33
N GLY A 264 -11.90 0.24 -13.48
CA GLY A 264 -11.06 0.75 -12.39
C GLY A 264 -9.74 1.38 -12.87
N HIS A 265 -9.08 2.13 -11.99
CA HIS A 265 -7.87 2.92 -12.27
C HIS A 265 -6.55 2.12 -12.37
N GLY A 266 -6.64 0.80 -12.53
CA GLY A 266 -5.49 -0.08 -12.73
C GLY A 266 -5.53 -1.33 -11.84
N ASN A 267 -5.00 -2.41 -12.39
CA ASN A 267 -4.69 -3.64 -11.66
C ASN A 267 -3.17 -3.81 -11.58
N TYR A 268 -2.71 -4.31 -10.44
CA TYR A 268 -1.30 -4.48 -10.15
C TYR A 268 -0.95 -5.94 -9.93
N ALA A 269 0.22 -6.36 -10.39
CA ALA A 269 0.81 -7.62 -9.99
C ALA A 269 1.41 -7.47 -8.59
N THR A 270 1.23 -8.49 -7.75
CA THR A 270 1.77 -8.57 -6.40
C THR A 270 2.62 -9.85 -6.28
N PRO A 271 3.41 -10.01 -5.20
CA PRO A 271 4.08 -11.26 -4.89
C PRO A 271 3.17 -12.50 -4.92
N ILE A 272 1.89 -12.32 -4.56
CA ILE A 272 0.92 -13.40 -4.33
C ILE A 272 0.08 -13.71 -5.57
N GLU A 273 -0.39 -12.69 -6.29
CA GLU A 273 -1.23 -12.86 -7.48
C GLU A 273 -1.01 -11.77 -8.54
N LYS A 274 -1.37 -12.08 -9.79
CA LYS A 274 -1.02 -11.27 -10.97
C LYS A 274 -1.87 -10.02 -11.17
N SER A 275 -3.02 -9.92 -10.51
CA SER A 275 -3.98 -8.85 -10.76
C SER A 275 -4.78 -8.55 -9.49
N VAL A 276 -4.42 -7.44 -8.84
CA VAL A 276 -5.09 -6.90 -7.66
C VAL A 276 -5.52 -5.47 -7.95
N PRO A 277 -6.75 -5.05 -7.61
CA PRO A 277 -7.18 -3.67 -7.83
C PRO A 277 -6.37 -2.69 -6.97
N ALA A 278 -6.34 -1.41 -7.35
CA ALA A 278 -5.62 -0.37 -6.62
C ALA A 278 -5.95 -0.32 -5.12
N MET A 279 -7.23 -0.47 -4.74
CA MET A 279 -7.66 -0.58 -3.34
C MET A 279 -6.96 -1.69 -2.55
N GLY A 280 -6.48 -2.76 -3.20
CA GLY A 280 -5.75 -3.84 -2.54
C GLY A 280 -4.40 -3.40 -2.00
N VAL A 281 -3.74 -2.45 -2.67
CA VAL A 281 -2.52 -1.80 -2.15
C VAL A 281 -2.87 -1.00 -0.90
N ILE A 282 -3.92 -0.18 -0.94
CA ILE A 282 -4.37 0.62 0.21
C ILE A 282 -4.73 -0.29 1.39
N ALA A 283 -5.46 -1.38 1.14
CA ALA A 283 -5.82 -2.38 2.14
C ALA A 283 -4.59 -3.05 2.77
N GLY A 284 -3.59 -3.41 1.94
CA GLY A 284 -2.33 -3.98 2.42
C GLY A 284 -1.56 -3.01 3.34
N VAL A 285 -1.51 -1.73 2.99
CA VAL A 285 -0.90 -0.69 3.84
C VAL A 285 -1.66 -0.49 5.15
N ILE A 286 -2.99 -0.42 5.10
CA ILE A 286 -3.83 -0.31 6.30
C ILE A 286 -3.64 -1.53 7.20
N ASN A 287 -3.62 -2.74 6.64
CA ASN A 287 -3.39 -3.99 7.36
C ASN A 287 -2.04 -3.97 8.08
N GLY A 288 -0.97 -3.64 7.35
CA GLY A 288 0.38 -3.54 7.91
C GLY A 288 0.48 -2.51 9.03
N ALA A 289 -0.15 -1.35 8.85
CA ALA A 289 -0.16 -0.30 9.86
C ALA A 289 -0.96 -0.70 11.11
N LEU A 290 -2.14 -1.29 10.96
CA LEU A 290 -2.95 -1.75 12.10
C LEU A 290 -2.28 -2.87 12.90
N LEU A 291 -1.54 -3.75 12.24
CA LEU A 291 -0.78 -4.82 12.88
C LEU A 291 0.60 -4.36 13.39
N ASN A 292 1.07 -3.19 12.97
CA ASN A 292 2.46 -2.75 13.11
C ASN A 292 3.46 -3.84 12.63
N ASP A 293 3.12 -4.51 11.53
CA ASP A 293 3.81 -5.71 11.00
C ASP A 293 4.40 -5.44 9.60
N PHE A 294 4.85 -4.21 9.37
CA PHE A 294 5.59 -3.89 8.15
C PHE A 294 6.90 -4.70 8.11
N VAL A 295 7.14 -5.37 6.99
CA VAL A 295 8.33 -6.19 6.80
C VAL A 295 9.53 -5.26 6.70
N GLN A 296 10.48 -5.45 7.61
CA GLN A 296 11.73 -4.71 7.66
C GLN A 296 12.78 -5.46 6.84
N PRO A 297 13.34 -4.89 5.77
CA PRO A 297 14.53 -5.49 5.20
C PRO A 297 15.70 -5.32 6.17
N GLU A 298 16.61 -6.27 6.11
CA GLU A 298 17.82 -6.24 6.91
C GLU A 298 18.71 -5.06 6.48
N GLN A 299 19.32 -4.35 7.44
CA GLN A 299 20.13 -3.17 7.15
C GLN A 299 21.31 -3.54 6.25
N ASP A 300 21.65 -2.69 5.29
CA ASP A 300 22.75 -2.94 4.34
C ASP A 300 24.09 -3.25 5.04
N SER A 301 24.32 -2.65 6.20
CA SER A 301 25.47 -2.92 7.07
C SER A 301 25.49 -4.36 7.60
N VAL A 302 24.34 -4.91 7.93
CA VAL A 302 24.19 -6.29 8.41
C VAL A 302 24.34 -7.26 7.25
N LYS A 303 23.79 -6.96 6.07
CA LYS A 303 24.04 -7.73 4.84
C LYS A 303 25.53 -7.77 4.50
N LEU A 304 26.22 -6.62 4.58
CA LEU A 304 27.67 -6.53 4.38
C LEU A 304 28.45 -7.34 5.43
N LEU A 305 28.00 -7.34 6.70
CA LEU A 305 28.60 -8.15 7.75
C LEU A 305 28.50 -9.65 7.43
N TYR A 306 27.34 -10.15 6.98
CA TYR A 306 27.23 -11.55 6.57
C TYR A 306 28.12 -11.88 5.38
N LEU A 307 28.25 -10.97 4.41
CA LEU A 307 29.15 -11.16 3.27
C LEU A 307 30.60 -11.23 3.72
N ILE A 308 31.04 -10.34 4.62
CA ILE A 308 32.38 -10.38 5.21
C ILE A 308 32.58 -11.67 5.99
N PHE A 309 31.59 -12.09 6.78
CA PHE A 309 31.64 -13.31 7.59
C PHE A 309 31.74 -14.57 6.72
N ILE A 310 30.90 -14.70 5.69
CA ILE A 310 30.96 -15.80 4.70
C ILE A 310 32.29 -15.77 3.95
N GLY A 311 32.78 -14.57 3.58
CA GLY A 311 34.09 -14.37 2.98
C GLY A 311 35.20 -14.90 3.89
N PHE A 312 35.19 -14.55 5.17
CA PHE A 312 36.19 -15.02 6.15
C PHE A 312 36.13 -16.54 6.37
N LEU A 313 34.92 -17.11 6.48
CA LEU A 313 34.74 -18.56 6.55
C LEU A 313 35.32 -19.27 5.33
N SER A 314 35.13 -18.74 4.13
CA SER A 314 35.69 -19.33 2.92
C SER A 314 37.23 -19.36 2.97
N ILE A 315 37.88 -18.31 3.48
CA ILE A 315 39.33 -18.26 3.64
C ILE A 315 39.80 -19.37 4.59
N ILE A 316 39.12 -19.58 5.72
CA ILE A 316 39.44 -20.64 6.69
C ILE A 316 39.31 -22.03 6.04
N PHE A 317 38.26 -22.28 5.27
CA PHE A 317 38.05 -23.58 4.61
C PHE A 317 39.07 -23.86 3.50
N PHE A 318 39.55 -22.82 2.81
CA PHE A 318 40.50 -22.96 1.69
C PHE A 318 41.97 -22.75 2.09
N THR A 319 42.26 -22.32 3.32
CA THR A 319 43.64 -22.35 3.84
C THR A 319 43.95 -23.78 4.26
N PRO A 320 44.90 -24.47 3.60
CA PRO A 320 45.29 -25.79 4.04
C PRO A 320 45.89 -25.65 5.44
N PHE A 321 45.25 -26.27 6.44
CA PHE A 321 45.88 -26.49 7.74
C PHE A 321 47.14 -27.31 7.49
N ARG A 322 48.28 -26.61 7.45
CA ARG A 322 49.62 -27.20 7.49
C ARG A 322 50.26 -26.83 8.81
#